data_AF-A0A8C2MUS1-F1
#
_entry.id   AF-A0A8C2MUS1-F1
#
_cell.length_a   1.000
_cell.length_b   1.000
_cell.length_c   1.000
_cell.angle_alpha   90.00
_cell.angle_beta   90.00
_cell.angle_gamma   90.00
#
_symmetry.space_group_name_H-M   'P 1'
#
loop_
_entity.id
_entity.type
_entity.pdbx_description
1 polymer ?
#
loop_
_entity_poly.entity_id
_entity_poly.type
_entity_poly.pdbx_seq_one_letter_code
_entity_poly.pdbx_strand_id
1 'polypeptide(L)'
;MGFVKVVKNKAYLKRYQVRFRRRQEGKTDYYAWKRLVIQDKNKYNTPKYRMIVRVTNRDIICQIAYARIEGNMIVCTAHAHELPKYGVKVGLTNYAAAYWSCEWRLVYSS
;
A
#
# COMPACT_ATOMS: atom_id res chain seq x y z
N MET A 1 23.74 17.80 36.40
CA MET A 1 23.17 18.04 35.06
C MET A 1 24.16 17.51 34.04
N GLY A 2 23.76 16.56 33.20
CA GLY A 2 24.68 15.71 32.44
C GLY A 2 25.59 16.46 31.47
N PHE A 3 26.83 15.99 31.36
CA PHE A 3 27.95 16.52 30.55
C PHE A 3 27.72 16.49 29.01
N VAL A 4 26.50 16.20 28.53
CA VAL A 4 26.21 16.02 27.10
C VAL A 4 25.33 17.16 26.59
N LYS A 5 25.79 17.83 25.53
CA LYS A 5 25.06 18.93 24.87
C LYS A 5 23.72 18.44 24.30
N VAL A 6 22.63 19.10 24.66
CA VAL A 6 21.30 18.83 24.11
C VAL A 6 21.22 19.32 22.66
N VAL A 7 21.23 18.37 21.71
CA VAL A 7 21.16 18.66 20.26
C VAL A 7 19.73 19.02 19.81
N LYS A 8 18.71 18.32 20.35
CA LYS A 8 17.29 18.56 20.03
C LYS A 8 16.72 19.68 20.91
N ASN A 9 17.15 20.91 20.65
CA ASN A 9 16.69 22.11 21.36
C ASN A 9 15.51 22.80 20.64
N LYS A 10 14.93 23.85 21.25
CA LYS A 10 13.84 24.64 20.66
C LYS A 10 14.24 25.25 19.31
N ALA A 11 15.51 25.61 19.13
CA ALA A 11 16.03 26.14 17.87
C ALA A 11 16.11 25.09 16.76
N TYR A 12 16.42 23.83 17.09
CA TYR A 12 16.44 22.70 16.17
C TYR A 12 15.03 22.42 15.62
N LEU A 13 14.03 22.34 16.51
CA LEU A 13 12.65 22.08 16.11
C LEU A 13 12.06 23.17 15.19
N LYS A 14 12.47 24.44 15.36
CA LYS A 14 12.09 25.53 14.46
C LYS A 14 12.60 25.38 13.01
N ARG A 15 13.69 24.63 12.80
CA ARG A 15 14.30 24.41 11.47
C ARG A 15 14.06 23.00 10.92
N TYR A 16 13.44 22.13 11.70
CA TYR A 16 13.26 20.74 11.33
C TYR A 16 12.14 20.60 10.29
N GLN A 17 12.51 20.24 9.07
CA GLN A 17 11.54 19.96 8.01
C GLN A 17 11.08 18.51 8.09
N VAL A 18 9.80 18.32 8.38
CA VAL A 18 9.22 16.98 8.50
C VAL A 18 9.00 16.35 7.12
N ARG A 19 9.28 15.06 7.01
CA ARG A 19 8.94 14.26 5.83
C ARG A 19 7.42 14.07 5.72
N PHE A 20 6.90 13.68 4.55
CA PHE A 20 5.48 13.37 4.40
C PHE A 20 5.00 12.28 5.38
N ARG A 21 3.74 12.38 5.83
CA ARG A 21 3.16 11.52 6.88
C ARG A 21 3.43 10.02 6.68
N ARG A 22 3.15 9.46 5.48
CA ARG A 22 3.36 8.02 5.23
C ARG A 22 4.83 7.60 5.15
N ARG A 23 5.75 8.55 4.93
CA ARG A 23 7.20 8.31 4.99
C ARG A 23 7.68 8.27 6.43
N GLN A 24 7.10 9.11 7.32
CA GLN A 24 7.36 9.04 8.76
C GLN A 24 6.91 7.70 9.34
N GLU A 25 5.74 7.22 8.92
CA GLU A 25 5.22 5.89 9.31
C GLU A 25 5.97 4.72 8.64
N GLY A 26 6.89 4.97 7.70
CA GLY A 26 7.59 3.93 6.95
C GLY A 26 6.72 3.09 6.00
N LYS A 27 5.44 3.45 5.79
CA LYS A 27 4.47 2.64 5.04
C LYS A 27 4.52 2.83 3.53
N THR A 28 5.22 3.85 3.03
CA THR A 28 5.21 4.17 1.60
C THR A 28 6.54 4.75 1.14
N ASP A 29 7.08 4.14 0.09
CA ASP A 29 8.14 4.74 -0.70
C ASP A 29 7.58 5.63 -1.80
N TYR A 30 7.78 6.95 -1.66
CA TYR A 30 7.26 7.94 -2.60
C TYR A 30 7.98 7.92 -3.94
N TYR A 31 9.22 7.42 -4.00
CA TYR A 31 9.98 7.34 -5.24
C TYR A 31 9.41 6.27 -6.17
N ALA A 32 9.24 5.04 -5.67
CA ALA A 32 8.55 3.98 -6.40
C ALA A 32 7.09 4.35 -6.70
N TRP A 33 6.38 4.93 -5.74
CA TRP A 33 4.97 5.30 -5.92
C TRP A 33 4.76 6.29 -7.08
N LYS A 34 5.61 7.33 -7.17
CA LYS A 34 5.54 8.33 -8.25
C LYS A 34 5.65 7.68 -9.63
N ARG A 35 6.57 6.73 -9.81
CA ARG A 35 6.80 6.03 -11.09
C ARG A 35 5.65 5.09 -11.46
N LEU A 36 5.05 4.44 -10.46
CA LEU A 36 3.92 3.54 -10.68
C LEU A 36 2.64 4.28 -11.05
N VAL A 37 2.37 5.41 -10.39
CA VAL A 37 1.09 6.14 -10.52
C VAL A 37 1.04 7.06 -11.73
N ILE A 38 2.15 7.70 -12.11
CA ILE A 38 2.14 8.65 -13.22
C ILE A 38 1.79 7.92 -14.52
N GLN A 39 0.79 8.46 -15.21
CA GLN A 39 0.37 8.08 -16.55
C GLN A 39 0.91 9.10 -17.55
N ASP A 40 1.17 8.66 -18.78
CA ASP A 40 1.51 9.54 -19.88
C ASP A 40 0.37 10.54 -20.12
N LYS A 41 0.70 11.83 -20.23
CA LYS A 41 -0.30 12.90 -20.42
C LYS A 41 -1.12 12.72 -21.70
N ASN A 42 -0.54 12.06 -22.71
CA ASN A 42 -1.19 11.75 -23.98
C ASN A 42 -2.42 10.84 -23.80
N LYS A 43 -2.49 10.13 -22.67
CA LYS A 43 -3.59 9.22 -22.32
C LYS A 43 -4.66 9.88 -21.44
N TYR A 44 -4.62 11.21 -21.30
CA TYR A 44 -5.63 12.06 -20.64
C TYR A 44 -6.19 11.44 -19.35
N ASN A 45 -7.50 11.22 -19.28
CA ASN A 45 -8.21 10.76 -18.10
C ASN A 45 -8.27 9.23 -17.98
N THR A 46 -7.49 8.49 -18.77
CA THR A 46 -7.48 7.02 -18.65
C THR A 46 -6.82 6.61 -17.33
N PRO A 47 -7.53 5.86 -16.47
CA PRO A 47 -6.97 5.44 -15.20
C PRO A 47 -5.85 4.42 -15.40
N LYS A 48 -4.72 4.65 -14.75
CA LYS A 48 -3.64 3.67 -14.66
C LYS A 48 -3.91 2.74 -13.47
N TYR A 49 -4.36 1.53 -13.76
CA TYR A 49 -4.60 0.51 -12.74
C TYR A 49 -3.29 -0.08 -12.24
N ARG A 50 -3.21 -0.28 -10.92
CA ARG A 50 -2.11 -0.98 -10.26
C ARG A 50 -2.66 -1.99 -9.25
N MET A 51 -1.97 -3.12 -9.17
CA MET A 51 -2.20 -4.10 -8.12
C MET A 51 -1.35 -3.75 -6.90
N ILE A 52 -1.99 -3.63 -5.75
CA ILE A 52 -1.36 -3.40 -4.45
C ILE A 52 -1.48 -4.71 -3.68
N VAL A 53 -0.35 -5.38 -3.50
CA VAL A 53 -0.25 -6.59 -2.66
C VAL A 53 0.41 -6.22 -1.34
N ARG A 54 -0.24 -6.56 -0.23
CA ARG A 54 0.29 -6.39 1.12
C ARG A 54 0.21 -7.71 1.87
N VAL A 55 1.36 -8.25 2.22
CA VAL A 55 1.47 -9.41 3.10
C VAL A 55 1.60 -8.89 4.53
N THR A 56 0.67 -9.29 5.38
CA THR A 56 0.74 -9.07 6.83
C THR A 56 1.04 -10.41 7.51
N ASN A 57 1.31 -10.39 8.82
CA ASN A 57 1.69 -11.61 9.55
C ASN A 57 0.59 -12.70 9.55
N ARG A 58 -0.68 -12.34 9.30
CA ARG A 58 -1.81 -13.26 9.38
C ARG A 58 -2.74 -13.23 8.16
N ASP A 59 -2.56 -12.25 7.28
CA ASP A 59 -3.47 -12.02 6.15
C ASP A 59 -2.72 -11.47 4.94
N ILE A 60 -3.22 -11.79 3.75
CA ILE A 60 -2.74 -11.25 2.48
C ILE A 60 -3.86 -10.39 1.91
N ILE A 61 -3.52 -9.16 1.56
CA ILE A 61 -4.46 -8.19 1.03
C ILE A 61 -4.02 -7.86 -0.40
N CYS A 62 -4.85 -8.23 -1.38
CA CYS A 62 -4.68 -7.87 -2.78
C CYS A 62 -5.74 -6.81 -3.13
N GLN A 63 -5.33 -5.67 -3.70
CA GLN A 63 -6.25 -4.59 -4.09
C GLN A 63 -5.90 -4.08 -5.48
N ILE A 64 -6.90 -3.73 -6.27
CA ILE A 64 -6.72 -3.03 -7.53
C ILE A 64 -7.13 -1.59 -7.32
N ALA A 65 -6.21 -0.67 -7.56
CA ALA A 65 -6.45 0.75 -7.35
C ALA A 65 -5.94 1.59 -8.52
N TYR A 66 -6.56 2.74 -8.71
CA TYR A 66 -6.04 3.80 -9.57
C TYR A 66 -5.99 5.11 -8.77
N ALA A 67 -5.13 6.04 -9.18
CA ALA A 67 -4.95 7.29 -8.46
C ALA A 67 -5.87 8.39 -9.00
N ARG A 68 -6.50 9.14 -8.10
CA ARG A 68 -7.12 10.45 -8.34
C ARG A 68 -6.45 11.50 -7.46
N ILE A 69 -6.77 12.78 -7.70
CA ILE A 69 -6.22 13.91 -6.95
C ILE A 69 -6.62 13.83 -5.47
N GLU A 70 -7.86 13.43 -5.19
CA GLU A 70 -8.39 13.27 -3.84
C GLU A 70 -7.76 12.09 -3.08
N GLY A 71 -7.32 11.05 -3.82
CA GLY A 71 -6.79 9.83 -3.24
C GLY A 71 -6.79 8.65 -4.20
N ASN A 72 -6.39 7.48 -3.72
CA ASN A 72 -6.50 6.25 -4.51
C ASN A 72 -7.94 5.73 -4.43
N MET A 73 -8.54 5.46 -5.59
CA MET A 73 -9.82 4.78 -5.70
C MET A 73 -9.57 3.28 -5.84
N ILE A 74 -10.24 2.49 -5.02
CA ILE A 74 -10.13 1.03 -5.01
C ILE A 74 -11.28 0.47 -5.86
N VAL A 75 -10.94 -0.38 -6.83
CA VAL A 75 -11.92 -1.05 -7.70
C VAL A 75 -12.35 -2.36 -7.06
N CYS A 76 -11.38 -3.21 -6.74
CA CYS A 76 -11.60 -4.51 -6.12
C CYS A 76 -10.64 -4.71 -4.95
N THR A 77 -11.13 -5.35 -3.89
CA THR A 77 -10.36 -5.82 -2.74
C THR A 77 -10.50 -7.33 -2.61
N ALA A 78 -9.43 -8.03 -2.27
CA ALA A 78 -9.46 -9.44 -1.93
C ALA A 78 -8.59 -9.67 -0.70
N HIS A 79 -9.08 -10.51 0.20
CA HIS A 79 -8.43 -10.81 1.46
C HIS A 79 -8.30 -12.32 1.65
N ALA A 80 -7.19 -12.78 2.24
CA ALA A 80 -6.99 -14.21 2.45
C ALA A 80 -7.99 -14.77 3.48
N HIS A 81 -8.48 -13.97 4.43
CA HIS A 81 -9.53 -14.42 5.35
C HIS A 81 -10.90 -14.69 4.69
N GLU A 82 -11.08 -14.34 3.41
CA GLU A 82 -12.28 -14.75 2.64
C GLU A 82 -12.13 -16.18 2.08
N LEU A 83 -10.90 -16.71 1.97
CA LEU A 83 -10.58 -18.05 1.44
C LEU A 83 -11.27 -19.24 2.14
N PRO A 84 -11.54 -19.21 3.46
CA PRO A 84 -12.30 -20.27 4.12
C PRO A 84 -13.71 -20.47 3.53
N LYS A 85 -14.31 -19.45 2.92
CA LYS A 85 -15.60 -19.58 2.21
C LYS A 85 -15.49 -20.45 0.96
N TYR A 86 -14.29 -20.55 0.39
CA TYR A 86 -14.00 -21.26 -0.85
C TYR A 86 -13.29 -22.60 -0.62
N GLY A 87 -13.32 -23.11 0.62
CA GLY A 87 -12.80 -24.44 0.98
C GLY A 87 -11.37 -24.46 1.54
N VAL A 88 -10.64 -23.34 1.52
CA VAL A 88 -9.28 -23.25 2.08
C VAL A 88 -9.36 -22.77 3.54
N LYS A 89 -9.44 -23.72 4.47
CA LYS A 89 -9.67 -23.45 5.91
C LYS A 89 -8.41 -23.03 6.68
N VAL A 90 -7.22 -23.41 6.22
CA VAL A 90 -5.94 -23.20 6.93
C VAL A 90 -4.84 -22.70 5.99
N GLY A 91 -3.83 -22.02 6.53
CA GLY A 91 -2.66 -21.58 5.77
C GLY A 91 -2.87 -20.32 4.94
N LEU A 92 -3.48 -19.28 5.52
CA LEU A 92 -3.85 -18.03 4.85
C LEU A 92 -2.67 -17.15 4.40
N THR A 93 -1.45 -17.47 4.85
CA THR A 93 -0.21 -16.76 4.51
C THR A 93 0.71 -17.55 3.59
N ASN A 94 0.27 -18.71 3.10
CA ASN A 94 1.08 -19.57 2.24
C ASN A 94 1.11 -19.04 0.80
N TYR A 95 2.06 -19.51 -0.01
CA TYR A 95 2.15 -19.16 -1.43
C TYR A 95 0.84 -19.44 -2.19
N ALA A 96 0.21 -20.59 -1.91
CA ALA A 96 -1.09 -20.94 -2.49
C ALA A 96 -2.19 -19.94 -2.14
N ALA A 97 -2.22 -19.47 -0.88
CA ALA A 97 -3.18 -18.45 -0.45
C ALA A 97 -2.90 -17.10 -1.11
N ALA A 98 -1.63 -16.73 -1.32
CA ALA A 98 -1.24 -15.52 -2.03
C ALA A 98 -1.73 -15.54 -3.50
N TYR A 99 -1.52 -16.66 -4.17
CA TYR A 99 -1.96 -16.89 -5.55
C TYR A 99 -3.48 -16.77 -5.68
N TRP A 100 -4.22 -17.52 -4.85
CA TRP A 100 -5.68 -17.47 -4.83
C TRP A 100 -6.21 -16.07 -4.50
N SER A 101 -5.63 -15.39 -3.50
CA SER A 101 -6.07 -14.05 -3.09
C SER A 101 -5.94 -13.01 -4.21
N CYS A 102 -4.96 -13.19 -5.10
CA CYS A 102 -4.67 -12.24 -6.14
C CYS A 102 -5.38 -12.57 -7.47
N GLU A 103 -5.68 -13.83 -7.76
CA GLU A 103 -6.35 -14.25 -9.00
C GLU A 103 -7.89 -14.29 -8.88
N TRP A 104 -8.42 -14.70 -7.72
CA TRP A 104 -9.81 -15.16 -7.62
C TRP A 104 -10.85 -14.08 -7.96
N ARG A 105 -10.65 -12.83 -7.48
CA ARG A 105 -11.60 -11.72 -7.76
C ARG A 105 -11.37 -11.04 -9.12
N LEU A 106 -10.26 -11.35 -9.81
CA LEU A 106 -10.04 -10.91 -11.19
C LEU A 106 -10.80 -11.78 -12.19
N VAL A 107 -10.94 -13.07 -11.91
CA VAL A 107 -11.59 -14.05 -12.79
C VAL A 107 -13.11 -14.08 -12.60
N TYR A 108 -13.60 -13.96 -11.37
CA TYR A 108 -15.04 -14.11 -11.04
C TYR A 108 -15.86 -12.81 -10.99
N SER A 109 -15.28 -11.66 -11.37
CA SER A 109 -15.97 -10.37 -11.38
C SER A 109 -16.31 -9.86 -12.79
N SER A 110 -16.28 -10.75 -13.80
CA SER A 110 -16.71 -10.48 -15.18
C SER A 110 -18.09 -11.09 -15.44
#